data_AF-A0A7S1YE82-F1
#
_entry.id   AF-A0A7S1YE82-F1
#
_cell.length_a   1.000
_cell.length_b   1.000
_cell.length_c   1.000
_cell.angle_alpha   90.00
_cell.angle_beta   90.00
_cell.angle_gamma   90.00
#
_symmetry.space_group_name_H-M   'P 1'
#
loop_
_entity.id
_entity.type
_entity.pdbx_description
1 polymer ?
#
loop_
_entity_poly.entity_id
_entity_poly.type
_entity_poly.pdbx_seq_one_letter_code
_entity_poly.pdbx_strand_id
1 'polypeptide(L)'
;HSASRAPSASRADVESARPTSAVQTRILIESLKDDSSDRFAQQHSRLVSHASNGDDGGAVSASTLAHAIRQAWQVLTDRHEALRSVFAWENVDVPTQVVLQRHGLRYASYRLDLPVGASVASL
;
A
#
# COMPACT_ATOMS: atom_id res chain seq x y z
N HIS A 1 -10.76 -4.30 2.92
CA HIS A 1 -10.16 -3.96 1.60
C HIS A 1 -9.56 -5.24 1.00
N SER A 2 -10.09 -5.70 -0.14
CA SER A 2 -9.74 -6.89 -0.95
C SER A 2 -8.70 -7.89 -0.40
N ALA A 3 -9.17 -8.99 0.19
CA ALA A 3 -8.45 -10.26 0.05
C ALA A 3 -8.51 -10.62 -1.44
N SER A 4 -7.52 -10.14 -2.21
CA SER A 4 -7.57 -10.23 -3.67
C SER A 4 -7.60 -11.69 -4.07
N ARG A 5 -8.74 -12.16 -4.61
CA ARG A 5 -8.79 -13.18 -5.66
C ARG A 5 -7.60 -12.88 -6.56
N ALA A 6 -6.64 -13.80 -6.65
CA ALA A 6 -5.39 -13.51 -7.34
C ALA A 6 -5.75 -12.85 -8.68
N PRO A 7 -5.29 -11.60 -8.95
CA PRO A 7 -5.54 -11.01 -10.25
C PRO A 7 -5.02 -12.00 -11.29
N SER A 8 -5.63 -12.04 -12.47
CA SER A 8 -5.11 -12.78 -13.62
C SER A 8 -3.78 -12.16 -14.06
N ALA A 9 -2.77 -12.21 -13.20
CA ALA A 9 -1.41 -11.85 -13.48
C ALA A 9 -0.95 -12.84 -14.54
N SER A 10 -0.50 -12.31 -15.67
CA SER A 10 0.03 -13.16 -16.71
C SER A 10 1.27 -13.87 -16.14
N ARG A 11 1.61 -15.04 -16.68
CA ARG A 11 2.81 -15.76 -16.24
C ARG A 11 4.10 -14.91 -16.40
N ALA A 12 4.07 -13.89 -17.25
CA ALA A 12 5.15 -12.94 -17.46
C ALA A 12 5.30 -11.91 -16.31
N ASP A 13 4.25 -11.69 -15.51
CA ASP A 13 4.27 -10.72 -14.40
C ASP A 13 4.76 -11.33 -13.08
N VAL A 14 5.02 -12.65 -13.06
CA VAL A 14 5.44 -13.39 -11.86
C VAL A 14 6.96 -13.44 -11.78
N GLU A 15 7.51 -13.03 -10.63
CA GLU A 15 8.93 -13.18 -10.30
C GLU A 15 9.21 -14.53 -9.66
N SER A 16 8.43 -14.91 -8.65
CA SER A 16 8.52 -16.24 -8.03
C SER A 16 7.22 -16.65 -7.36
N ALA A 17 7.03 -17.95 -7.13
CA ALA A 17 5.90 -18.49 -6.40
C ALA A 17 6.42 -19.52 -5.38
N ARG A 18 6.01 -19.39 -4.12
CA ARG A 18 6.50 -20.22 -3.00
C ARG A 18 5.35 -20.55 -2.03
N PRO A 19 5.35 -21.74 -1.40
CA PRO A 19 4.38 -22.04 -0.35
C PRO A 19 4.42 -20.99 0.77
N THR A 20 3.26 -20.66 1.33
CA THR A 20 3.18 -19.72 2.46
C THR A 20 3.70 -20.35 3.75
N SER A 21 4.23 -19.52 4.65
CA SER A 21 4.52 -19.97 6.03
C SER A 21 3.22 -20.28 6.78
N ALA A 22 3.30 -21.08 7.84
CA ALA A 22 2.13 -21.43 8.66
C ALA A 22 1.39 -20.19 9.21
N VAL A 23 2.14 -19.13 9.54
CA VAL A 23 1.57 -17.86 10.02
C VAL A 23 0.83 -17.13 8.89
N GLN A 24 1.43 -17.02 7.72
CA GLN A 24 0.79 -16.40 6.55
C GLN A 24 -0.48 -17.15 6.15
N THR A 25 -0.44 -18.50 6.16
CA THR A 25 -1.61 -19.35 5.92
C THR A 25 -2.72 -19.06 6.92
N ARG A 26 -2.39 -18.93 8.21
CA ARG A 26 -3.40 -18.66 9.24
C ARG A 26 -4.04 -17.29 9.06
N ILE A 27 -3.24 -16.26 8.81
CA ILE A 27 -3.74 -14.90 8.54
C ILE A 27 -4.67 -14.91 7.32
N LEU A 28 -4.28 -15.60 6.24
CA LEU A 28 -5.10 -15.72 5.03
C LEU A 28 -6.44 -16.39 5.33
N ILE A 29 -6.45 -17.56 5.97
CA ILE A 29 -7.68 -18.28 6.33
C ILE A 29 -8.61 -17.41 7.19
N GLU A 30 -8.04 -16.72 8.19
CA GLU A 30 -8.84 -15.85 9.05
C GLU A 30 -9.38 -14.62 8.31
N SER A 31 -8.65 -14.08 7.33
CA SER A 31 -9.14 -12.98 6.49
C SER A 31 -10.28 -13.42 5.55
N LEU A 32 -10.24 -14.64 5.03
CA LEU A 32 -11.27 -15.16 4.10
C LEU A 32 -12.61 -15.48 4.78
N LYS A 33 -12.63 -15.65 6.11
CA LYS A 33 -13.87 -15.91 6.86
C LYS A 33 -14.78 -14.69 6.92
N ASP A 34 -14.22 -13.49 6.84
CA ASP A 34 -14.94 -12.22 6.86
C ASP A 34 -14.22 -11.23 5.95
N ASP A 35 -14.61 -11.22 4.67
CA ASP A 35 -14.01 -10.39 3.62
C ASP A 35 -14.20 -8.88 3.86
N SER A 36 -15.09 -8.50 4.79
CA SER A 36 -15.31 -7.12 5.22
C SER A 36 -14.37 -6.67 6.35
N SER A 37 -13.63 -7.61 6.95
CA SER A 37 -12.85 -7.36 8.15
C SER A 37 -11.47 -6.74 7.86
N ASP A 38 -11.22 -5.54 8.37
CA ASP A 38 -9.89 -4.92 8.35
C ASP A 38 -8.99 -5.40 9.52
N ARG A 39 -9.30 -6.55 10.12
CA ARG A 39 -8.65 -7.08 11.35
C ARG A 39 -7.12 -7.17 11.27
N PHE A 40 -6.60 -7.46 10.09
CA PHE A 40 -5.16 -7.60 9.86
C PHE A 40 -4.57 -6.40 9.09
N ALA A 41 -5.40 -5.40 8.75
CA ALA A 41 -4.93 -4.18 8.10
C ALA A 41 -4.22 -3.28 9.12
N GLN A 42 -3.15 -2.61 8.67
CA GLN A 42 -2.37 -1.68 9.49
C GLN A 42 -2.45 -0.29 8.86
N GLN A 43 -3.09 0.66 9.56
CA GLN A 43 -3.25 2.03 9.10
C GLN A 43 -2.32 2.99 9.84
N HIS A 44 -1.58 3.81 9.09
CA HIS A 44 -0.66 4.82 9.63
C HIS A 44 -1.01 6.20 9.06
N SER A 45 -1.16 7.21 9.94
CA SER A 45 -1.41 8.60 9.54
C SER A 45 -0.31 9.52 10.08
N ARG A 46 0.14 10.48 9.26
CA ARG A 46 1.15 11.46 9.66
C ARG A 46 0.80 12.85 9.12
N LEU A 47 0.74 13.81 10.03
CA LEU A 47 0.66 15.24 9.69
C LEU A 47 2.06 15.77 9.39
N VAL A 48 2.22 16.43 8.25
CA VAL A 48 3.46 17.07 7.83
C VAL A 48 3.20 18.56 7.65
N SER A 49 3.75 19.37 8.55
CA SER A 49 3.71 20.83 8.46
C SER A 49 4.96 21.32 7.75
N HIS A 50 4.82 22.16 6.73
CA HIS A 50 5.96 22.79 6.07
C HIS A 50 6.17 24.18 6.70
N ALA A 51 7.33 24.39 7.34
CA ALA A 51 7.71 25.73 7.80
C ALA A 51 8.12 26.56 6.57
N SER A 52 7.49 27.72 6.40
CA SER A 52 7.96 28.78 5.51
C SER A 52 8.96 29.60 6.32
N ASN A 53 10.24 29.21 6.32
CA ASN A 53 11.27 30.09 6.85
C ASN A 53 11.57 31.14 5.77
N GLY A 54 11.46 32.41 6.16
CA GLY A 54 11.83 33.53 5.30
C GLY A 54 13.30 33.43 4.89
N ASP A 55 13.54 33.76 3.62
CA ASP A 55 14.81 33.85 2.91
C ASP A 55 15.52 32.53 2.52
N ASP A 56 15.75 32.41 1.21
CA ASP A 56 16.72 31.55 0.49
C ASP A 56 16.50 30.04 0.27
N GLY A 57 15.35 29.47 0.60
CA GLY A 57 15.03 28.07 0.26
C GLY A 57 13.60 27.89 -0.20
N GLY A 58 13.34 28.06 -1.50
CA GLY A 58 12.00 28.02 -2.11
C GLY A 58 11.06 26.99 -1.48
N ALA A 59 9.97 27.46 -0.89
CA ALA A 59 9.00 26.62 -0.21
C ALA A 59 8.55 25.46 -1.12
N VAL A 60 8.70 24.22 -0.66
CA VAL A 60 8.24 23.05 -1.40
C VAL A 60 6.71 23.04 -1.37
N SER A 61 6.10 23.13 -2.55
CA SER A 61 4.64 23.01 -2.67
C SER A 61 4.15 21.67 -2.12
N ALA A 62 2.98 21.66 -1.48
CA ALA A 62 2.32 20.43 -1.05
C ALA A 62 2.16 19.41 -2.19
N SER A 63 1.96 19.88 -3.43
CA SER A 63 1.90 19.01 -4.61
C SER A 63 3.23 18.33 -4.93
N THR A 64 4.35 19.06 -4.79
CA THR A 64 5.71 18.52 -4.96
C THR A 64 6.02 17.48 -3.89
N LEU A 65 5.67 17.76 -2.63
CA LEU A 65 5.87 16.81 -1.53
C LEU A 65 5.04 15.53 -1.73
N ALA A 66 3.76 15.67 -2.10
CA ALA A 66 2.90 14.53 -2.40
C ALA A 66 3.47 13.66 -3.54
N HIS A 67 4.03 14.31 -4.58
CA HIS A 67 4.70 13.61 -5.67
C HIS A 67 5.93 12.83 -5.19
N ALA A 68 6.79 13.45 -4.37
CA ALA A 68 7.99 12.82 -3.83
C ALA A 68 7.66 11.63 -2.92
N ILE A 69 6.65 11.75 -2.06
CA ILE A 69 6.18 10.67 -1.19
C ILE A 69 5.68 9.49 -2.04
N ARG A 70 4.88 9.76 -3.07
CA ARG A 70 4.41 8.71 -3.98
C ARG A 70 5.56 7.98 -4.67
N GLN A 71 6.57 8.70 -5.15
CA GLN A 71 7.75 8.09 -5.77
C GLN A 71 8.54 7.24 -4.77
N ALA A 72 8.75 7.74 -3.55
CA ALA A 72 9.44 6.99 -2.50
C ALA A 72 8.71 5.67 -2.18
N TRP A 73 7.38 5.70 -2.07
CA TRP A 73 6.58 4.49 -1.89
C TRP A 73 6.69 3.52 -3.07
N GLN A 74 6.70 4.01 -4.31
CA GLN A 74 6.92 3.14 -5.47
C GLN A 74 8.30 2.47 -5.42
N VAL A 75 9.36 3.20 -5.02
CA VAL A 75 10.71 2.62 -4.85
C VAL A 75 10.72 1.54 -3.77
N LEU A 76 10.04 1.78 -2.64
CA LEU A 76 9.91 0.77 -1.58
C LEU A 76 9.14 -0.46 -2.07
N THR A 77 8.04 -0.27 -2.80
CA THR A 77 7.29 -1.38 -3.40
C THR A 77 8.18 -2.18 -4.36
N ASP A 78 8.89 -1.51 -5.27
CA ASP A 78 9.77 -2.18 -6.24
C ASP A 78 10.89 -2.96 -5.53
N ARG A 79 11.43 -2.43 -4.41
CA ARG A 79 12.54 -3.05 -3.66
C ARG A 79 12.12 -4.23 -2.78
N HIS A 80 10.91 -4.22 -2.21
CA HIS A 80 10.51 -5.17 -1.18
C HIS A 80 9.49 -6.19 -1.70
N GLU A 81 9.90 -7.47 -1.80
CA GLU A 81 9.04 -8.58 -2.27
C GLU A 81 7.69 -8.64 -1.54
N ALA A 82 7.68 -8.38 -0.22
CA ALA A 82 6.47 -8.40 0.60
C ALA A 82 5.39 -7.41 0.10
N LEU A 83 5.79 -6.26 -0.45
CA LEU A 83 4.87 -5.25 -1.00
C LEU A 83 4.42 -5.56 -2.43
N ARG A 84 5.08 -6.52 -3.11
CA ARG A 84 4.71 -7.04 -4.43
C ARG A 84 4.10 -8.44 -4.36
N SER A 85 3.78 -8.91 -3.16
CA SER A 85 3.25 -10.24 -2.95
C SER A 85 1.73 -10.27 -2.98
N VAL A 86 1.19 -11.26 -3.68
CA VAL A 86 -0.22 -11.66 -3.62
C VAL A 86 -0.30 -13.12 -3.18
N PHE A 87 -1.47 -13.55 -2.70
CA PHE A 87 -1.68 -14.92 -2.26
C PHE A 87 -2.66 -15.61 -3.20
N ALA A 88 -2.30 -16.81 -3.64
CA ALA A 88 -3.15 -17.70 -4.41
C ALA A 88 -3.62 -18.85 -3.52
N TRP A 89 -4.92 -19.10 -3.50
CA TRP A 89 -5.54 -20.19 -2.73
C TRP A 89 -6.64 -20.93 -3.50
N GLU A 90 -7.02 -20.44 -4.68
CA GLU A 90 -7.97 -21.10 -5.58
C GLU A 90 -7.20 -21.97 -6.59
N ASN A 91 -7.64 -23.21 -6.78
CA ASN A 91 -7.05 -24.17 -7.73
C ASN A 91 -5.56 -24.49 -7.48
N VAL A 92 -5.13 -24.44 -6.21
CA VAL A 92 -3.80 -24.86 -5.75
C VAL A 92 -3.94 -25.77 -4.53
N ASP A 93 -3.05 -26.76 -4.40
CA ASP A 93 -3.12 -27.73 -3.29
C ASP A 93 -2.75 -27.09 -1.93
N VAL A 94 -1.85 -26.11 -1.95
CA VAL A 94 -1.43 -25.35 -0.78
C VAL A 94 -1.46 -23.85 -1.09
N PRO A 95 -1.84 -22.99 -0.14
CA PRO A 95 -1.76 -21.54 -0.33
C PRO A 95 -0.34 -21.14 -0.72
N THR A 96 -0.25 -20.33 -1.77
CA THR A 96 1.01 -19.98 -2.42
C THR A 96 1.17 -18.47 -2.44
N GLN A 97 2.31 -17.99 -1.96
CA GLN A 97 2.71 -16.59 -2.10
C GLN A 97 3.34 -16.40 -3.48
N VAL A 98 2.76 -15.50 -4.26
CA VAL A 98 3.24 -15.13 -5.58
C VAL A 98 3.85 -13.73 -5.50
N VAL A 99 5.13 -13.63 -5.79
CA VAL A 99 5.85 -12.35 -5.88
C VAL A 99 5.75 -11.86 -7.32
N LEU A 100 5.23 -10.65 -7.52
CA LEU A 100 5.11 -10.00 -8.82
C LEU A 100 6.37 -9.23 -9.19
N GLN A 101 6.74 -9.22 -10.46
CA GLN A 101 7.86 -8.44 -11.01
C GLN A 101 7.71 -6.95 -10.71
N ARG A 102 6.50 -6.41 -10.81
CA ARG A 102 6.16 -5.05 -10.41
C ARG A 102 4.74 -5.01 -9.87
N HIS A 103 4.49 -4.08 -8.94
CA HIS A 103 3.16 -3.76 -8.48
C HIS A 103 3.01 -2.24 -8.38
N GLY A 104 2.01 -1.69 -9.06
CA GLY A 104 1.74 -0.26 -9.04
C GLY A 104 1.16 0.17 -7.71
N LEU A 105 1.72 1.22 -7.11
CA LEU A 105 1.17 1.81 -5.90
C LEU A 105 -0.24 2.36 -6.17
N ARG A 106 -1.23 1.91 -5.39
CA ARG A 106 -2.54 2.54 -5.34
C ARG A 106 -2.46 3.74 -4.41
N TYR A 107 -2.76 4.93 -4.93
CA TYR A 107 -2.78 6.16 -4.13
C TYR A 107 -3.91 7.07 -4.60
N ALA A 108 -4.38 7.91 -3.71
CA ALA A 108 -5.31 8.99 -4.01
C ALA A 108 -4.77 10.27 -3.37
N SER A 109 -4.90 11.39 -4.07
CA SER A 109 -4.51 12.71 -3.56
C SER A 109 -5.73 13.61 -3.53
N TYR A 110 -5.99 14.19 -2.37
CA TYR A 110 -7.09 15.11 -2.16
C TYR A 110 -6.55 16.48 -1.79
N ARG A 111 -7.11 17.53 -2.40
CA ARG A 111 -6.95 18.89 -1.93
C ARG A 111 -8.15 19.19 -1.06
N LEU A 112 -7.90 19.50 0.20
CA LEU A 112 -8.93 19.88 1.15
C LEU A 112 -9.01 21.41 1.17
N ASP A 113 -10.15 21.94 0.73
CA ASP A 113 -10.46 23.37 0.88
C ASP A 113 -11.06 23.57 2.27
N LEU A 114 -10.17 23.72 3.27
CA LEU A 114 -10.58 23.87 4.65
C LEU A 114 -10.98 25.32 4.96
N PRO A 115 -12.05 25.54 5.74
CA PRO A 115 -12.37 26.86 6.25
C PRO A 115 -11.21 27.40 7.09
N VAL A 116 -11.02 28.72 7.09
CA VAL A 116 -10.00 29.40 7.90
C VAL A 116 -10.19 28.99 9.36
N GLY A 117 -9.14 28.41 9.97
CA GLY A 117 -9.14 27.93 11.36
C GLY A 117 -9.48 26.45 11.56
N ALA A 118 -9.86 25.71 10.50
CA ALA A 118 -10.08 24.27 10.62
C ALA A 118 -8.76 23.47 10.69
N SER A 119 -8.72 22.48 11.58
CA SER A 119 -7.56 21.61 11.78
C SER A 119 -7.76 20.27 11.08
N VAL A 120 -6.73 19.81 10.37
CA VAL A 120 -6.67 18.44 9.81
C VAL A 120 -6.55 17.36 10.88
N ALA A 121 -6.24 17.71 12.13
CA ALA A 121 -6.21 16.76 13.25
C ALA A 121 -7.61 16.42 13.81
N SER A 122 -8.64 17.14 13.34
CA SER A 122 -10.03 16.98 13.79
C SER A 122 -10.89 16.17 12.80
N LEU A 123 -10.27 15.64 11.73
CA LEU A 123 -10.85 14.72 10.74
C LEU A 123 -10.36 13.30 11.03
#